data_AF-A0A845ZKA9-F1
#
_entry.id   AF-A0A845ZKA9-F1
#
_cell.length_a   1.000
_cell.length_b   1.000
_cell.length_c   1.000
_cell.angle_alpha   90.00
_cell.angle_beta   90.00
_cell.angle_gamma   90.00
#
_symmetry.space_group_name_H-M   'P 1'
#
loop_
_entity.id
_entity.type
_entity.pdbx_description
1 polymer ?
#
loop_
_entity_poly.entity_id
_entity_poly.type
_entity_poly.pdbx_seq_one_letter_code
_entity_poly.pdbx_strand_id
1 'polypeptide(L)' 'EVIIEWRALTVSLLDQIAGTIRQQLNLSATELPLVKVLQGGTWTAGRRIAAQLRPGGSSPIQIESDGTVF' A
#
# COMPACT_ATOMS: atom_id res chain seq x y z
N GLU A 1 -17.18 -2.82 -9.04
CA GLU A 1 -16.16 -3.08 -10.08
C GLU A 1 -14.96 -2.12 -9.96
N VAL A 2 -15.13 -0.81 -10.19
CA VAL A 2 -14.04 0.20 -10.17
C VAL A 2 -13.12 0.16 -8.93
N ILE A 3 -13.66 0.03 -7.71
CA ILE A 3 -12.84 -0.03 -6.48
C ILE A 3 -11.88 -1.23 -6.48
N ILE A 4 -12.34 -2.38 -7.00
CA ILE A 4 -11.56 -3.62 -7.05
C ILE A 4 -10.41 -3.43 -8.06
N GLU A 5 -10.72 -2.93 -9.26
CA GLU A 5 -9.73 -2.70 -10.31
C GLU A 5 -8.67 -1.68 -9.89
N TRP A 6 -9.10 -0.57 -9.26
CA TRP A 6 -8.18 0.44 -8.76
C TRP A 6 -7.21 -0.12 -7.73
N ARG A 7 -7.71 -0.94 -6.79
CA ARG A 7 -6.87 -1.58 -5.78
C ARG A 7 -5.94 -2.62 -6.38
N ALA A 8 -6.43 -3.43 -7.33
CA ALA A 8 -5.61 -4.40 -8.05
C ALA A 8 -4.46 -3.70 -8.81
N LEU A 9 -4.76 -2.60 -9.50
CA LEU A 9 -3.75 -1.78 -10.18
C LEU A 9 -2.72 -1.21 -9.20
N THR A 10 -3.17 -0.69 -8.06
CA THR A 10 -2.29 -0.15 -7.03
C THR A 10 -1.33 -1.22 -6.49
N VAL A 11 -1.82 -2.44 -6.23
CA VAL A 11 -0.99 -3.56 -5.78
C VAL A 11 0.00 -4.00 -6.87
N SER A 12 -0.42 -4.03 -8.13
CA SER A 12 0.46 -4.37 -9.27
C SER A 12 1.61 -3.37 -9.42
N LEU A 13 1.35 -2.07 -9.25
CA LEU A 13 2.40 -1.04 -9.25
C LEU A 13 3.33 -1.16 -8.05
N LEU A 14 2.80 -1.52 -6.87
CA LEU A 14 3.61 -1.74 -5.67
C LEU A 14 4.53 -2.96 -5.80
N ASP A 15 4.15 -3.99 -6.55
CA ASP A 15 5.04 -5.13 -6.82
C ASP A 15 6.24 -4.75 -7.69
N GLN A 16 6.06 -3.85 -8.66
CA GLN A 16 7.16 -3.28 -9.45
C GLN A 16 8.13 -2.47 -8.57
N ILE A 17 7.58 -1.67 -7.66
CA ILE A 17 8.37 -0.92 -6.67
C ILE A 17 9.11 -1.90 -5.74
N ALA A 18 8.46 -2.98 -5.30
CA ALA A 18 9.09 -4.02 -4.48
C ALA A 18 10.26 -4.70 -5.21
N GLY A 19 10.17 -4.88 -6.54
CA GLY A 19 11.30 -5.33 -7.36
C GLY A 19 12.50 -4.37 -7.30
N THR A 20 12.24 -3.07 -7.43
CA THR A 20 13.29 -2.04 -7.35
C THR A 20 13.93 -1.96 -5.95
N ILE A 21 13.13 -2.03 -4.88
CA ILE A 21 13.65 -2.03 -3.50
C ILE A 21 14.55 -3.24 -3.26
N ARG A 22 14.13 -4.42 -3.71
CA ARG A 22 14.91 -5.66 -3.61
C ARG A 22 16.26 -5.55 -4.30
N GLN A 23 16.28 -4.99 -5.51
CA GLN A 23 17.52 -4.72 -6.25
C GLN A 23 18.46 -3.77 -5.49
N GLN A 24 17.93 -2.65 -4.98
CA GLN A 24 18.73 -1.66 -4.27
C GLN A 24 19.29 -2.17 -2.93
N LEU A 25 18.56 -3.06 -2.26
CA LEU A 25 18.94 -3.62 -0.96
C LEU A 25 19.67 -4.97 -1.07
N ASN A 26 19.85 -5.49 -2.29
CA ASN A 26 20.39 -6.83 -2.56
C ASN A 26 19.64 -7.94 -1.79
N LEU A 27 18.31 -7.90 -1.83
CA LEU A 27 17.44 -8.87 -1.16
C LEU A 27 16.62 -9.66 -2.18
N SER A 28 16.38 -10.94 -1.87
CA SER A 28 15.49 -11.81 -2.65
C SER A 28 14.01 -11.57 -2.34
N ALA A 29 13.14 -12.17 -3.15
CA ALA A 29 11.70 -12.18 -2.93
C ALA A 29 11.28 -12.89 -1.63
N THR A 30 12.07 -13.83 -1.14
CA THR A 30 11.80 -14.57 0.11
C THR A 30 12.24 -13.77 1.33
N GLU A 31 13.33 -13.02 1.24
CA GLU A 31 13.80 -12.15 2.33
C GLU A 31 12.89 -10.91 2.50
N LEU A 32 12.50 -10.31 1.37
CA LEU A 32 11.59 -9.17 1.32
C LEU A 32 10.39 -9.46 0.39
N PRO A 33 9.42 -10.27 0.84
CA PRO A 33 8.20 -10.52 0.09
C PRO A 33 7.33 -9.26 0.03
N LEU A 34 6.46 -9.18 -0.99
CA LEU A 34 5.56 -8.03 -1.22
C LEU A 34 4.78 -7.62 0.02
N VAL A 35 4.31 -8.60 0.83
CA VAL A 35 3.58 -8.32 2.08
C VAL A 35 4.36 -7.45 3.07
N LYS A 36 5.70 -7.59 3.16
CA LYS A 36 6.53 -6.74 4.02
C LYS A 36 6.63 -5.31 3.49
N VAL A 37 6.69 -5.15 2.16
CA VAL A 37 6.68 -3.84 1.50
C VAL A 37 5.34 -3.13 1.72
N LEU A 38 4.22 -3.86 1.61
CA LEU A 38 2.89 -3.33 1.92
C LEU A 38 2.79 -2.92 3.41
N GLN A 39 3.15 -3.81 4.33
CA GLN A 39 3.07 -3.53 5.76
C GLN A 39 3.92 -2.33 6.19
N GLY A 40 5.18 -2.28 5.74
CA GLY A 40 6.11 -1.22 6.10
C GLY A 40 5.83 0.08 5.35
N GLY A 41 5.77 0.00 4.02
CA GLY A 41 5.73 1.15 3.12
C GLY A 41 4.36 1.80 2.99
N THR A 42 3.26 1.04 3.00
CA THR A 42 1.91 1.61 2.79
C THR A 42 1.12 1.73 4.08
N TRP A 43 1.00 0.65 4.88
CA TRP A 43 0.20 0.71 6.10
C TRP A 43 0.88 1.47 7.22
N THR A 44 2.08 1.06 7.63
CA THR A 44 2.74 1.67 8.79
C THR A 44 3.24 3.08 8.45
N ALA A 45 4.10 3.20 7.44
CA ALA A 45 4.64 4.50 7.04
C ALA A 45 3.55 5.42 6.51
N GLY A 46 2.65 4.93 5.65
CA GLY A 46 1.58 5.76 5.09
C GLY A 46 0.60 6.29 6.14
N ARG A 47 0.18 5.49 7.14
CA ARG A 47 -0.66 6.01 8.23
C ARG A 47 0.07 7.04 9.09
N ARG A 48 1.36 6.83 9.37
CA ARG A 48 2.17 7.80 10.12
C ARG A 48 2.27 9.13 9.38
N ILE A 49 2.56 9.10 8.08
CA ILE A 49 2.63 10.29 7.24
C ILE A 49 1.25 10.96 7.14
N ALA A 50 0.17 10.19 6.97
CA ALA A 50 -1.19 10.72 6.94
C ALA A 50 -1.53 11.49 8.21
N ALA A 51 -1.23 10.92 9.39
CA ALA A 51 -1.46 11.58 10.68
C ALA A 51 -0.62 12.85 10.86
N GLN A 52 0.56 12.92 10.25
CA GLN A 52 1.41 14.11 10.27
C GLN A 52 0.91 15.21 9.34
N LEU A 53 0.38 14.85 8.17
CA LEU A 53 0.03 15.81 7.12
C LEU A 53 -1.47 16.20 7.09
N ARG A 54 -2.36 15.40 7.70
CA ARG A 54 -3.80 15.65 7.69
C ARG A 54 -4.38 15.54 9.10
N PRO A 55 -5.20 16.51 9.54
CA PRO A 55 -5.96 16.39 10.78
C PRO A 55 -6.77 15.09 10.81
N GLY A 56 -6.57 14.27 11.85
CA GLY A 56 -7.22 12.97 11.99
C GLY A 56 -6.66 11.84 11.10
N GLY A 57 -5.72 12.12 10.19
CA GLY A 57 -5.02 11.10 9.39
C GLY A 57 -5.92 10.28 8.46
N SER A 58 -7.13 10.76 8.17
CA SER A 58 -8.12 10.03 7.38
C SER A 58 -7.67 9.86 5.93
N SER A 59 -8.29 8.87 5.26
CA SER A 59 -8.14 8.68 3.83
C SER A 59 -8.54 9.96 3.07
N PRO A 60 -7.76 10.41 2.09
CA PRO A 60 -8.15 11.55 1.26
C PRO A 60 -9.35 11.22 0.36
N ILE A 61 -9.62 9.93 0.13
CA ILE A 61 -10.80 9.44 -0.62
C ILE A 61 -11.70 8.75 0.39
N GLN A 62 -12.87 9.34 0.65
CA GLN A 62 -13.92 8.74 1.47
C GLN A 62 -14.78 7.86 0.58
N ILE A 63 -15.09 6.65 1.05
CA ILE A 63 -15.90 5.68 0.32
C ILE A 63 -17.13 5.41 1.19
N GLU A 64 -18.31 5.64 0.65
CA GLU A 64 -19.54 5.09 1.22
C GLU A 64 -19.57 3.60 0.90
N SER A 65 -19.44 2.78 1.94
CA SER A 65 -19.41 1.32 1.83
C SER A 65 -20.42 0.74 2.81
N ASP A 66 -21.16 -0.26 2.34
CA ASP A 66 -22.05 -1.09 3.17
C ASP A 66 -21.29 -2.27 3.82
N GLY A 67 -19.97 -2.34 3.65
CA GLY A 67 -19.13 -3.38 4.21
C GLY A 67 -19.14 -4.70 3.42
N THR A 68 -19.86 -4.79 2.29
CA THR A 68 -19.95 -6.03 1.49
C THR A 68 -18.74 -6.28 0.60
N VAL A 69 -17.84 -5.30 0.49
CA VAL A 69 -16.66 -5.37 -0.36
C VAL A 69 -15.49 -4.94 0.50
N PHE A 70 -14.61 -5.90 0.78
CA PHE A 70 -13.27 -5.59 1.30
C PHE A 70 -12.64 -4.48 0.49
#